data_AF-A0A533SJQ5-F1
#
_entry.id   AF-A0A533SJQ5-F1
#
_cell.length_a   1.000
_cell.length_b   1.000
_cell.length_c   1.000
_cell.angle_alpha   90.00
_cell.angle_beta   90.00
_cell.angle_gamma   90.00
#
_symmetry.space_group_name_H-M   'P 1'
#
loop_
_entity.id
_entity.type
_entity.pdbx_description
1 polymer ?
#
loop_
_entity_poly.entity_id
_entity_poly.type
_entity_poly.pdbx_seq_one_letter_code
_entity_poly.pdbx_strand_id
1 'polypeptide(L)' 'MSTLPKMAIIGLGNMGEAILSGLLACGAAKREDIIGVESYPAKAEEVAKRYGIKVKGEMAGGFEG' A
#
# COMPACT_ATOMS: atom_id res chain seq x y z
N MET A 1 7.70 -18.61 -8.92
CA MET A 1 7.01 -18.07 -7.73
C MET A 1 5.99 -17.08 -8.23
N SER A 2 4.68 -17.31 -8.04
CA SER A 2 3.67 -16.31 -8.40
C SER A 2 3.66 -15.23 -7.32
N THR A 3 3.82 -13.97 -7.71
CA THR A 3 3.63 -12.82 -6.82
C THR A 3 2.18 -12.72 -6.39
N LEU A 4 1.91 -12.14 -5.22
CA LEU A 4 0.53 -11.84 -4.80
C LEU A 4 -0.19 -11.01 -5.87
N PRO A 5 -1.52 -11.14 -6.00
CA PRO A 5 -2.30 -10.29 -6.90
C PRO A 5 -2.19 -8.82 -6.46
N LYS A 6 -2.47 -7.91 -7.40
CA LYS A 6 -2.53 -6.48 -7.10
C LYS A 6 -3.51 -6.21 -5.96
N MET A 7 -3.10 -5.43 -4.98
CA MET A 7 -3.83 -5.28 -3.72
C MET A 7 -3.89 -3.84 -3.23
N ALA A 8 -5.04 -3.49 -2.65
CA ALA A 8 -5.27 -2.19 -2.02
C ALA A 8 -5.22 -2.35 -0.49
N ILE A 9 -4.44 -1.52 0.19
CA ILE A 9 -4.41 -1.43 1.66
C ILE A 9 -5.17 -0.16 2.06
N ILE A 10 -6.35 -0.34 2.66
CA ILE A 10 -7.19 0.76 3.13
C ILE A 10 -6.90 1.02 4.61
N GLY A 11 -6.40 2.21 4.91
CA GLY A 11 -5.87 2.58 6.22
C GLY A 11 -4.39 2.23 6.34
N LEU A 12 -3.54 3.24 6.51
CA LEU A 12 -2.09 3.11 6.64
C LEU A 12 -1.63 3.55 8.04
N GLY A 13 -2.45 3.25 9.06
CA GLY A 13 -2.02 3.27 10.45
C GLY A 13 -1.08 2.11 10.77
N ASN A 14 -0.82 1.88 12.06
CA ASN A 14 0.17 0.89 12.53
C ASN A 14 0.01 -0.50 11.90
N MET A 15 -1.22 -1.03 11.80
CA MET A 15 -1.44 -2.36 11.21
C MET A 15 -1.22 -2.37 9.70
N GLY A 16 -1.75 -1.39 8.98
CA GLY A 16 -1.61 -1.30 7.52
C GLY A 16 -0.13 -1.19 7.12
N GLU A 17 0.63 -0.37 7.85
CA GLU A 17 2.08 -0.26 7.66
C GLU A 17 2.83 -1.54 8.05
N ALA A 18 2.49 -2.20 9.14
CA ALA A 18 3.16 -3.44 9.55
C ALA A 18 2.99 -4.53 8.47
N ILE A 19 1.78 -4.65 7.92
CA ILE A 19 1.48 -5.59 6.82
C ILE A 19 2.25 -5.18 5.57
N LEU A 20 2.18 -3.92 5.15
CA LEU A 20 2.92 -3.40 3.99
C LEU A 20 4.43 -3.68 4.12
N SER A 21 5.01 -3.35 5.26
CA SER A 21 6.42 -3.56 5.56
C SER A 21 6.78 -5.04 5.49
N GLY A 22 5.96 -5.92 6.07
CA GLY A 22 6.17 -7.37 6.03
C GLY A 22 6.14 -7.92 4.60
N LEU A 23 5.13 -7.54 3.81
CA LEU A 23 4.96 -7.98 2.42
C LEU A 23 6.13 -7.59 1.53
N LEU A 24 6.63 -6.35 1.69
CA LEU A 24 7.79 -5.86 0.95
C LEU A 24 9.08 -6.54 1.43
N ALA A 25 9.26 -6.72 2.74
CA ALA A 25 10.46 -7.32 3.31
C ALA A 25 10.64 -8.79 2.94
N CYS A 26 9.54 -9.56 2.89
CA CYS A 26 9.58 -10.97 2.50
C CYS A 26 9.50 -11.20 0.98
N GLY A 27 9.40 -10.13 0.19
CA GLY A 27 9.31 -10.19 -1.28
C GLY A 27 8.02 -10.82 -1.81
N ALA A 28 6.96 -10.88 -0.98
CA ALA A 28 5.67 -11.45 -1.38
C ALA A 28 4.91 -10.56 -2.38
N ALA A 29 5.18 -9.25 -2.36
CA ALA A 29 4.60 -8.28 -3.27
C ALA A 29 5.65 -7.25 -3.71
N LYS A 30 5.49 -6.73 -4.93
CA LYS A 30 6.27 -5.58 -5.41
C LYS A 30 5.53 -4.29 -5.10
N ARG A 31 6.28 -3.18 -5.02
CA ARG A 31 5.71 -1.84 -4.76
C ARG A 31 4.65 -1.43 -5.79
N GLU A 32 4.87 -1.81 -7.05
CA GLU A 32 3.96 -1.56 -8.18
C GLU A 32 2.64 -2.34 -8.11
N ASP A 33 2.60 -3.41 -7.31
CA ASP A 33 1.41 -4.23 -7.10
C ASP A 33 0.56 -3.77 -5.89
N ILE A 34 1.01 -2.75 -5.16
CA ILE A 34 0.35 -2.25 -3.95
C ILE A 34 -0.10 -0.80 -4.14
N ILE A 35 -1.38 -0.54 -3.84
CA ILE A 35 -1.90 0.81 -3.67
C ILE A 35 -2.33 1.00 -2.22
N GLY A 36 -1.84 2.03 -1.56
CA GLY A 36 -2.33 2.47 -0.25
C GLY A 36 -3.50 3.44 -0.38
N VAL A 37 -4.40 3.44 0.59
CA VAL A 37 -5.42 4.47 0.77
C VAL A 37 -5.34 4.98 2.20
N GLU A 38 -5.11 6.27 2.35
CA GLU A 38 -4.97 6.93 3.65
C GLU A 38 -5.60 8.32 3.59
N SER A 39 -6.58 8.57 4.44
CA SER A 39 -7.36 9.82 4.42
C SER A 39 -6.61 10.99 5.06
N TYR A 40 -5.62 10.72 5.92
CA TYR A 40 -4.78 11.77 6.50
C TYR A 40 -3.60 12.12 5.57
N PRO A 41 -3.58 13.32 4.95
CA PRO A 41 -2.63 13.62 3.87
C PRO A 41 -1.15 13.52 4.29
N ALA A 42 -0.82 13.98 5.50
CA ALA A 42 0.55 13.90 6.00
C ALA A 42 1.02 12.45 6.17
N LYS A 43 0.12 11.54 6.58
CA LYS A 43 0.43 10.11 6.68
C LYS A 43 0.54 9.46 5.30
N ALA A 44 -0.34 9.83 4.38
CA ALA A 44 -0.28 9.36 3.01
C ALA A 44 1.08 9.70 2.34
N GLU A 45 1.54 10.94 2.49
CA GLU A 45 2.84 11.39 1.99
C GLU A 45 4.01 10.68 2.67
N GLU A 46 3.96 10.53 4.00
CA GLU A 46 4.97 9.81 4.78
C GLU A 46 5.12 8.37 4.27
N VAL A 47 4.02 7.64 4.16
CA VAL A 47 4.00 6.22 3.74
C VAL A 47 4.44 6.07 2.29
N ALA A 48 3.94 6.93 1.39
CA ALA A 48 4.35 6.92 -0.01
C ALA A 48 5.87 7.11 -0.15
N LYS A 49 6.45 8.08 0.56
CA LYS A 49 7.89 8.36 0.54
C LYS A 49 8.70 7.23 1.18
N ARG A 50 8.22 6.68 2.30
CA ARG A 50 8.95 5.66 3.08
C ARG A 50 9.01 4.32 2.35
N TYR A 51 7.90 3.86 1.79
CA TYR A 51 7.81 2.52 1.19
C TYR A 51 7.91 2.53 -0.34
N GLY A 52 7.77 3.70 -0.98
CA GLY A 52 7.85 3.86 -2.43
C GLY A 52 6.64 3.27 -3.16
N ILE A 53 5.47 3.31 -2.52
CA ILE A 53 4.19 2.85 -3.11
C ILE A 53 3.31 4.05 -3.47
N LYS A 54 2.32 3.82 -4.34
CA LYS A 54 1.29 4.82 -4.61
C LYS A 54 0.29 4.86 -3.45
N VAL A 55 0.01 6.05 -2.92
CA VAL A 55 -1.02 6.26 -1.90
C VAL A 55 -2.06 7.26 -2.41
N LYS A 56 -3.35 6.97 -2.19
CA LYS A 56 -4.47 7.87 -2.50
C LYS A 56 -5.13 8.38 -1.22
N GLY A 57 -5.65 9.61 -1.26
CA GLY A 57 -6.40 10.23 -0.15
C GLY A 57 -7.80 9.64 0.05
N GLU A 58 -8.34 9.00 -0.98
CA GLU A 58 -9.67 8.40 -0.97
C GLU A 58 -9.72 7.16 -1.85
N MET A 59 -10.66 6.26 -1.54
CA MET A 59 -10.90 5.07 -2.34
C MET A 59 -11.82 5.43 -3.52
N ALA A 60 -11.25 5.72 -4.68
CA ALA A 60 -12.00 6.01 -5.91
C ALA A 60 -12.35 4.76 -6.74
N GLY A 61 -12.27 3.55 -6.17
CA GLY A 61 -12.41 2.27 -6.87
C GLY A 61 -11.20 1.35 -6.65
N GLY A 62 -11.46 0.04 -6.59
CA GLY A 62 -10.43 -1.00 -6.43
C GLY A 62 -9.54 -1.16 -7.67
N PHE A 63 -8.69 -2.19 -7.68
CA PHE A 63 -8.01 -2.58 -8.92
C PHE A 63 -9.07 -3.11 -9.90
N GLU A 64 -9.30 -2.39 -10.99
CA GLU A 64 -10.01 -2.94 -12.15
C GLU A 64 -9.09 -3.98 -12.78
N GLY A 65 -9.63 -5.20 -12.95
CA GLY A 65 -8.90 -6.39 -13.37
C GLY A 65 -8.41 -6.34 -14.81
#